data_AF-A0A6S7BPZ0-F1
#
_entry.id   AF-A0A6S7BPZ0-F1
#
_cell.length_a   1.000
_cell.length_b   1.000
_cell.length_c   1.000
_cell.angle_alpha   90.00
_cell.angle_beta   90.00
_cell.angle_gamma   90.00
#
_symmetry.space_group_name_H-M   'P 1'
#
loop_
_entity.id
_entity.type
_entity.pdbx_description
1 polymer ?
#
loop_
_entity_poly.entity_id
_entity_poly.type
_entity_poly.pdbx_seq_one_letter_code
_entity_poly.pdbx_strand_id
1 'polypeptide(L)' 'MADALDGARDHYRATGLSERLKIALTVFGPEDQPLTPQQLDALDHFHTRGLAATADLAQLARISADMSVLEVG' A
#
# COMPACT_ATOMS: atom_id res chain seq x y z
N MET A 1 -24.20 8.81 -0.66
CA MET A 1 -22.75 8.88 -0.36
C MET A 1 -22.38 8.01 0.84
N ALA A 2 -23.12 8.03 1.96
CA ALA A 2 -22.86 7.13 3.10
C ALA A 2 -22.99 5.63 2.77
N ASP A 3 -24.01 5.25 1.97
CA ASP A 3 -24.31 3.86 1.58
C ASP A 3 -23.16 3.16 0.80
N ALA A 4 -22.54 3.87 -0.14
CA ALA A 4 -21.38 3.35 -0.87
C ALA A 4 -20.12 3.23 0.01
N LEU A 5 -19.97 4.11 1.01
CA LEU A 5 -18.90 4.00 2.00
C LEU A 5 -19.15 2.84 2.96
N ASP A 6 -20.40 2.54 3.32
CA ASP A 6 -20.72 1.39 4.18
C ASP A 6 -20.46 0.06 3.47
N GLY A 7 -20.80 -0.06 2.18
CA GLY A 7 -20.42 -1.22 1.37
C GLY A 7 -18.91 -1.42 1.26
N ALA A 8 -18.15 -0.33 1.08
CA ALA A 8 -16.68 -0.38 1.10
C ALA A 8 -16.15 -0.77 2.49
N ARG A 9 -16.70 -0.18 3.57
CA ARG A 9 -16.29 -0.48 4.94
C ARG A 9 -16.55 -1.94 5.29
N ASP A 10 -17.68 -2.51 4.87
CA ASP A 10 -18.01 -3.91 5.11
C ASP A 10 -17.12 -4.85 4.30
N HIS A 11 -16.78 -4.49 3.06
CA HIS A 11 -15.82 -5.21 2.24
C HIS A 11 -14.41 -5.25 2.89
N TYR A 12 -13.93 -4.10 3.40
CA TYR A 12 -12.64 -4.02 4.10
C TYR A 12 -12.67 -4.54 5.55
N ARG A 13 -13.87 -4.61 6.16
CA ARG A 13 -14.09 -5.27 7.46
C ARG A 13 -14.25 -6.79 7.36
N ALA A 14 -14.17 -7.36 6.15
CA ALA A 14 -14.25 -8.81 5.97
C ALA A 14 -13.34 -9.51 6.98
N THR A 15 -13.96 -10.23 7.91
CA THR A 15 -13.29 -10.79 9.08
C THR A 15 -12.10 -11.65 8.67
N GLY A 16 -10.99 -11.49 9.40
CA GLY A 16 -9.75 -12.24 9.15
C GLY A 16 -8.93 -11.78 7.95
N LEU A 17 -9.25 -10.66 7.28
CA LEU A 17 -8.42 -10.11 6.21
C LEU A 17 -6.98 -9.85 6.69
N SER A 18 -6.82 -9.22 7.85
CA SER A 18 -5.50 -8.97 8.44
C SER A 18 -4.72 -10.26 8.70
N GLU A 19 -5.36 -11.29 9.25
CA GLU A 19 -4.71 -12.59 9.50
C GLU A 19 -4.30 -13.29 8.21
N ARG A 20 -5.14 -13.26 7.18
CA ARG A 20 -4.80 -13.81 5.86
C ARG A 20 -3.62 -13.07 5.21
N LEU A 21 -3.59 -11.74 5.35
CA LEU A 21 -2.47 -10.91 4.90
C LEU A 21 -1.18 -11.26 5.64
N LYS A 22 -1.22 -11.37 6.98
CA LYS A 22 -0.05 -11.76 7.78
C LYS A 22 0.49 -13.12 7.35
N ILE A 23 -0.37 -14.12 7.19
CA ILE A 23 0.02 -15.44 6.70
C ILE A 23 0.71 -15.34 5.33
N ALA A 24 0.13 -14.58 4.39
CA ALA A 24 0.72 -14.41 3.06
C ALA A 24 2.10 -13.72 3.09
N LEU A 25 2.31 -12.79 4.03
CA LEU A 25 3.56 -12.03 4.16
C LEU A 25 4.69 -12.81 4.86
N THR A 26 4.41 -13.93 5.54
CA THR A 26 5.43 -14.75 6.22
C THR A 26 6.57 -15.24 5.31
N VAL A 27 6.35 -15.30 4.00
CA VAL A 27 7.36 -15.64 3.00
C VAL A 27 8.56 -14.67 3.00
N PHE A 28 8.36 -13.44 3.50
CA PHE A 28 9.39 -12.40 3.53
C PHE A 28 10.23 -12.38 4.81
N GLY A 29 9.91 -13.23 5.79
CA GLY A 29 10.62 -13.29 7.06
C GLY A 29 9.68 -13.29 8.27
N PRO A 30 10.24 -13.25 9.48
CA PRO A 30 9.46 -13.20 10.71
C PRO A 30 8.73 -11.86 10.87
N GLU A 31 7.59 -11.87 11.58
CA GLU A 31 6.67 -10.73 11.71
C GLU A 31 7.29 -9.51 12.44
N ASP A 32 8.36 -9.73 13.21
CA ASP A 32 9.08 -8.68 13.93
C ASP A 32 10.08 -7.90 13.06
N GLN A 33 10.28 -8.31 11.80
CA GLN A 33 11.13 -7.59 10.87
C GLN A 33 10.32 -6.62 10.00
N PRO A 34 10.76 -5.35 9.90
CA PRO A 34 10.10 -4.39 9.03
C PRO A 34 10.23 -4.82 7.56
N LEU A 35 9.10 -4.89 6.86
CA LEU A 35 9.06 -5.15 5.43
C LEU A 35 9.52 -3.92 4.64
N THR A 36 10.24 -4.18 3.55
CA THR A 36 10.59 -3.14 2.58
C THR A 36 9.38 -2.82 1.69
N PRO A 37 9.30 -1.58 1.14
CA PRO A 37 8.26 -1.23 0.17
C PRO A 37 8.19 -2.20 -1.03
N GLN A 38 9.33 -2.69 -1.50
CA GLN A 38 9.42 -3.62 -2.62
C GLN A 38 8.79 -4.99 -2.31
N GLN A 39 8.85 -5.44 -1.06
CA GLN A 39 8.20 -6.69 -0.64
C GLN A 39 6.66 -6.55 -0.58
N LEU A 40 6.15 -5.31 -0.51
CA LEU A 40 4.73 -5.01 -0.48
C LEU A 40 4.14 -4.70 -1.86
N ASP A 41 4.92 -4.81 -2.94
CA ASP A 41 4.49 -4.46 -4.31
C ASP A 41 3.22 -5.23 -4.75
N ALA A 42 3.12 -6.50 -4.34
CA ALA A 42 1.93 -7.33 -4.57
C ALA A 42 0.69 -6.94 -3.77
N LEU A 43 0.76 -5.91 -2.91
CA LEU A 43 -0.40 -5.32 -2.22
C LEU A 43 -0.81 -3.99 -2.82
N ASP A 44 0.01 -3.41 -3.70
CA ASP A 44 -0.22 -2.10 -4.33
C ASP A 44 -1.12 -2.22 -5.58
N HIS A 45 -2.25 -2.91 -5.43
CA HIS A 45 -3.18 -3.21 -6.53
C HIS A 45 -4.12 -2.05 -6.88
N PHE A 46 -4.14 -0.98 -6.08
CA PHE A 46 -5.09 0.13 -6.25
C PHE A 46 -4.49 1.36 -6.92
N HIS A 47 -3.17 1.47 -7.03
CA HIS A 47 -2.51 2.55 -7.76
C HIS A 47 -2.08 2.05 -9.14
N THR A 48 -2.57 2.70 -10.20
CA THR A 48 -2.13 2.39 -11.57
C THR A 48 -0.61 2.46 -11.64
N ARG A 49 0.04 1.31 -11.91
CA ARG A 49 1.51 1.11 -11.98
C ARG A 49 2.28 1.17 -10.64
N GLY A 50 1.61 1.30 -9.50
CA GLY A 50 2.20 1.18 -8.15
C GLY A 50 3.52 1.93 -7.94
N LEU A 51 4.52 1.27 -7.34
CA LEU A 51 5.86 1.80 -7.09
C LEU A 51 6.51 2.46 -8.33
N ALA A 52 6.28 1.92 -9.53
CA ALA A 52 6.82 2.49 -10.75
C ALA A 52 6.17 3.85 -11.09
N ALA A 53 4.87 4.04 -10.80
CA ALA A 53 4.23 5.34 -10.93
C ALA A 53 4.83 6.36 -9.96
N THR A 54 5.04 5.96 -8.71
CA THR A 54 5.65 6.83 -7.69
C THR A 54 7.07 7.24 -8.09
N ALA A 55 7.87 6.32 -8.63
CA ALA A 55 9.20 6.63 -9.15
C ALA A 55 9.16 7.61 -10.34
N ASP A 56 8.27 7.37 -11.31
CA ASP A 56 8.08 8.27 -12.45
C ASP A 56 7.64 9.67 -11.99
N LEU A 57 6.69 9.77 -11.06
CA LEU A 57 6.21 11.03 -10.50
C LEU A 57 7.30 11.77 -9.72
N ALA A 58 8.09 11.06 -8.91
CA ALA A 58 9.20 11.65 -8.18
C ALA A 58 10.26 12.22 -9.13
N GLN A 59 10.54 11.53 -10.23
CA GLN A 59 11.45 12.01 -11.25
C GLN A 59 10.91 13.26 -11.95
N LEU A 60 9.64 13.26 -12.36
CA LEU A 60 8.99 14.39 -13.03
C LEU A 60 8.91 15.62 -12.12
N ALA A 61 8.56 15.42 -10.85
CA ALA A 61 8.46 16.47 -9.84
C ALA A 61 9.84 16.91 -9.28
N ARG A 62 10.91 16.19 -9.63
CA ARG A 62 12.28 16.42 -9.15
C ARG A 62 12.37 16.44 -7.62
N ILE A 63 11.69 15.49 -6.99
CA ILE A 63 11.72 15.32 -5.54
C ILE A 63 13.14 14.94 -5.11
N SER A 64 13.68 15.64 -4.12
CA SER A 64 14.97 15.36 -3.49
C SER A 64 14.81 15.03 -2.00
N ALA A 65 15.85 14.44 -1.40
CA ALA A 65 15.80 13.92 -0.04
C ALA A 65 15.58 14.98 1.07
N ASP A 66 15.78 16.25 0.76
CA ASP A 66 15.53 17.40 1.64
C ASP A 66 14.09 17.94 1.57
N MET A 67 13.24 17.37 0.69
CA MET A 67 11.85 17.80 0.52
C MET A 67 10.88 16.97 1.36
N SER A 68 9.98 17.66 2.07
CA SER A 68 8.78 17.03 2.64
C SER A 68 7.68 17.00 1.59
N VAL A 69 7.24 15.80 1.20
CA VAL A 69 6.24 15.58 0.16
C VAL A 69 4.97 15.00 0.78
N LEU A 70 3.82 15.56 0.41
CA LEU A 70 2.50 15.03 0.75
C LEU A 70 1.95 14.26 -0.45
N GLU A 71 1.75 12.96 -0.29
CA GLU A 71 1.04 12.13 -1.25
C GLU A 71 -0.45 12.12 -0.92
N VAL A 72 -1.30 12.35 -1.93
CA VAL A 72 -2.76 12.34 -1.80
C VAL A 72 -3.31 11.37 -2.85
N GLY A 73 -3.75 10.20 -2.39
CA GLY A 73 -4.40 9.14 -3.16
C GLY A 73 -5.80 8.85 -2.63
#